data_AF-A0A535DLV2-F1
#
_entry.id   AF-A0A535DLV2-F1
#
_cell.length_a   1.000
_cell.length_b   1.000
_cell.length_c   1.000
_cell.angle_alpha   90.00
_cell.angle_beta   90.00
_cell.angle_gamma   90.00
#
_symmetry.space_group_name_H-M   'P 1'
#
loop_
_entity.id
_entity.type
_entity.pdbx_description
1 polymer ?
#
loop_
_entity_poly.entity_id
_entity_poly.type
_entity_poly.pdbx_seq_one_letter_code
_entity_poly.pdbx_strand_id
1 'polypeptide(L)'
;MVEVTQGEPDGDHHVWLLVDAGYEYLLDDENHFQAKPALLAEITPSCPLDSNPPNAEAAARCPPAQLPIPVAGAHIAIDGPWVLDTDHGWREIHPVEAIQILAQA
;
A
#
# COMPACT_ATOMS: atom_id res chain seq x y z
N MET A 1 7.94 5.68 -7.72
CA MET A 1 7.00 5.59 -8.88
C MET A 1 6.14 4.33 -8.75
N VAL A 2 4.84 4.43 -9.03
CA VAL A 2 3.91 3.29 -8.99
C VAL A 2 4.15 2.36 -10.18
N GLU A 3 4.38 1.08 -9.92
CA GLU A 3 4.51 0.04 -10.94
C GLU A 3 3.13 -0.52 -11.31
N VAL A 4 2.32 -0.87 -10.31
CA VAL A 4 0.95 -1.36 -10.50
C VAL A 4 0.10 -1.05 -9.28
N THR A 5 -1.19 -0.85 -9.53
CA THR A 5 -2.22 -0.83 -8.48
C THR A 5 -3.22 -1.93 -8.76
N GLN A 6 -3.47 -2.79 -7.78
CA GLN A 6 -4.38 -3.93 -7.86
C GLN A 6 -5.43 -3.80 -6.76
N GLY A 7 -6.70 -4.06 -7.08
CA GLY A 7 -7.75 -4.19 -6.07
C GLY A 7 -7.85 -5.65 -5.60
N GLU A 8 -8.05 -5.84 -4.31
CA GLU A 8 -8.10 -7.15 -3.66
C GLU A 8 -9.52 -7.51 -3.19
N PRO A 9 -9.82 -8.81 -2.97
CA PRO A 9 -11.16 -9.26 -2.59
C PRO A 9 -11.69 -8.74 -1.25
N ASP A 10 -10.81 -8.36 -0.34
CA ASP A 10 -11.12 -7.73 0.96
C ASP A 10 -11.39 -6.21 0.86
N GLY A 11 -11.23 -5.64 -0.35
CA GLY A 11 -11.44 -4.23 -0.61
C GLY A 11 -10.17 -3.39 -0.48
N ASP A 12 -9.02 -4.01 -0.20
CA ASP A 12 -7.74 -3.33 -0.22
C ASP A 12 -7.34 -2.97 -1.65
N HIS A 13 -6.50 -1.94 -1.77
CA HIS A 13 -5.74 -1.68 -2.98
C HIS A 13 -4.24 -1.82 -2.70
N HIS A 14 -3.65 -2.87 -3.26
CA HIS A 14 -2.21 -3.06 -3.29
C HIS A 14 -1.55 -2.11 -4.29
N VAL A 15 -0.72 -1.21 -3.79
CA VAL A 15 0.10 -0.31 -4.59
C VAL A 15 1.54 -0.77 -4.51
N TRP A 16 2.04 -1.37 -5.60
CA TRP A 16 3.46 -1.73 -5.72
C TRP A 16 4.22 -0.56 -6.32
N LEU A 17 5.27 -0.11 -5.63
CA LEU A 17 6.07 1.04 -6.07
C LEU A 17 7.56 0.79 -5.99
N LEU A 18 8.27 1.32 -6.98
CA LEU A 18 9.70 1.58 -6.86
C LEU A 18 9.88 2.82 -5.97
N VAL A 19 10.60 2.70 -4.86
CA VAL A 19 10.91 3.84 -3.99
C VAL A 19 11.86 4.82 -4.66
N ASP A 20 11.77 6.10 -4.28
CA ASP A 20 12.68 7.12 -4.79
C ASP A 20 14.10 6.90 -4.25
N ALA A 21 15.10 7.41 -4.99
CA ALA A 21 16.49 7.30 -4.57
C ALA A 21 16.71 7.90 -3.17
N GLY A 22 17.37 7.15 -2.30
CA GLY A 22 17.58 7.49 -0.89
C GLY A 22 16.56 6.88 0.07
N TYR A 23 15.48 6.27 -0.43
CA TYR A 23 14.47 5.57 0.36
C TYR A 23 14.59 4.03 0.29
N GLU A 24 15.66 3.51 -0.28
CA GLU A 24 15.88 2.05 -0.39
C GLU A 24 15.95 1.36 0.97
N TYR A 25 16.23 2.10 2.05
CA TYR A 25 16.19 1.60 3.42
C TYR A 25 14.80 1.12 3.89
N LEU A 26 13.74 1.50 3.18
CA LEU A 26 12.37 1.03 3.44
C LEU A 26 12.17 -0.43 3.02
N LEU A 27 13.03 -0.95 2.15
CA LEU A 27 12.98 -2.31 1.64
C LEU A 27 13.81 -3.28 2.49
N ASP A 28 13.48 -4.55 2.43
CA ASP A 28 14.35 -5.67 2.80
C ASP A 28 14.56 -6.64 1.61
N ASP A 29 15.16 -7.80 1.89
CA ASP A 29 15.49 -8.80 0.86
C ASP A 29 14.23 -9.47 0.26
N GLU A 30 13.09 -9.44 0.96
CA GLU A 30 11.82 -10.02 0.51
C GLU A 30 10.92 -8.99 -0.21
N ASN A 31 11.28 -7.70 -0.18
CA ASN A 31 10.59 -6.66 -0.94
C ASN A 31 10.87 -6.75 -2.45
N HIS A 32 10.10 -7.59 -3.15
CA HIS A 32 10.17 -7.70 -4.59
C HIS A 32 8.81 -7.95 -5.26
N PHE A 33 8.55 -7.25 -6.37
CA PHE A 33 7.41 -7.49 -7.24
C PHE A 33 7.91 -7.83 -8.64
N GLN A 34 7.47 -8.98 -9.18
CA GLN A 34 7.92 -9.49 -10.50
C GLN A 34 9.46 -9.52 -10.64
N ALA A 35 10.14 -9.99 -9.58
CA ALA A 35 11.60 -10.09 -9.49
C ALA A 35 12.35 -8.74 -9.56
N LYS A 36 11.68 -7.63 -9.23
CA LYS A 36 12.30 -6.30 -9.08
C LYS A 36 12.05 -5.75 -7.67
N PRO A 37 12.99 -4.99 -7.09
CA PRO A 37 12.77 -4.34 -5.80
C PRO A 37 11.51 -3.46 -5.84
N ALA A 38 10.61 -3.64 -4.88
CA ALA A 38 9.38 -2.87 -4.78
C ALA A 38 8.87 -2.85 -3.33
N LEU A 39 8.37 -1.68 -2.90
CA LEU A 39 7.61 -1.53 -1.66
C LEU A 39 6.13 -1.78 -1.95
N LEU A 40 5.46 -2.51 -1.06
CA LEU A 40 4.01 -2.59 -1.03
C LEU A 40 3.45 -1.49 -0.13
N ALA A 41 2.40 -0.82 -0.59
CA ALA A 41 1.59 0.05 0.24
C ALA A 41 0.12 -0.37 0.09
N GLU A 42 -0.56 -0.57 1.22
CA GLU A 42 -1.93 -1.08 1.25
C GLU A 42 -2.92 0.03 1.61
N ILE A 43 -3.75 0.42 0.64
CA ILE A 43 -4.88 1.31 0.89
C ILE A 43 -6.06 0.45 1.32
N THR A 44 -6.37 0.46 2.62
CA THR A 44 -7.42 -0.37 3.20
C THR A 44 -8.81 0.30 3.15
N PRO A 45 -9.93 -0.45 3.20
CA PRO A 45 -11.26 0.08 3.39
C PRO A 45 -11.40 1.02 4.61
N SER A 46 -12.37 1.93 4.54
CA SER A 46 -12.66 2.91 5.61
C SER A 46 -13.48 2.27 6.73
N CYS A 47 -12.89 1.31 7.44
CA CYS A 47 -13.54 0.68 8.60
C CYS A 47 -13.66 1.68 9.78
N PRO A 48 -14.77 1.64 10.55
CA PRO A 48 -14.84 2.35 11.82
C PRO A 48 -13.67 1.95 12.74
N LEU A 49 -13.08 2.92 13.45
CA LEU A 49 -11.92 2.69 14.32
C LEU A 49 -12.17 1.64 15.41
N ASP A 50 -13.43 1.45 15.82
CA ASP A 50 -13.85 0.48 16.83
C ASP A 50 -14.14 -0.90 16.26
N SER A 51 -14.18 -1.08 14.92
CA SER A 51 -14.57 -2.35 14.32
C SER A 51 -13.43 -3.35 14.20
N ASN A 52 -12.17 -2.91 14.20
CA ASN A 52 -10.93 -3.71 14.04
C ASN A 52 -11.18 -5.09 13.39
N PRO A 53 -11.48 -5.11 12.07
CA PRO A 53 -12.00 -6.30 11.42
C PRO A 53 -11.02 -7.48 11.64
N PRO A 54 -11.49 -8.64 12.15
CA PRO A 54 -10.60 -9.72 12.53
C PRO A 54 -10.06 -10.52 11.33
N ASN A 55 -10.56 -10.26 10.12
CA ASN A 55 -10.19 -10.94 8.89
C ASN A 55 -10.64 -10.15 7.64
N ALA A 56 -10.13 -10.59 6.49
CA ALA A 56 -10.46 -10.12 5.15
C ALA A 56 -11.97 -10.05 4.88
N GLU A 57 -12.75 -11.07 5.25
CA GLU A 57 -14.19 -11.07 5.00
C GLU A 57 -14.95 -10.01 5.81
N ALA A 58 -14.42 -9.64 6.98
CA ALA A 58 -14.95 -8.53 7.78
C ALA A 58 -14.52 -7.18 7.22
N ALA A 59 -13.27 -7.03 6.77
CA ALA A 59 -12.78 -5.82 6.13
C ALA A 59 -13.57 -5.48 4.84
N ALA A 60 -13.89 -6.50 4.02
CA ALA A 60 -14.68 -6.34 2.79
C ALA A 60 -16.10 -5.78 2.99
N ARG A 61 -16.61 -5.73 4.23
CA ARG A 61 -17.91 -5.12 4.55
C ARG A 61 -17.81 -3.64 4.89
N CYS A 62 -16.61 -3.10 5.05
CA CYS A 62 -16.40 -1.69 5.32
C CYS A 62 -16.65 -0.85 4.06
N PRO A 63 -17.00 0.44 4.22
CA PRO A 63 -17.02 1.37 3.10
C PRO A 63 -15.67 1.39 2.37
N PRO A 64 -15.65 1.61 1.03
CA PRO A 64 -14.40 1.75 0.29
C PRO A 64 -13.47 2.83 0.86
N ALA A 65 -12.18 2.71 0.56
CA ALA A 65 -11.21 3.75 0.89
C ALA A 65 -11.62 5.10 0.27
N GLN A 66 -11.39 6.19 1.00
CA GLN A 66 -11.61 7.56 0.51
C GLN A 66 -10.35 8.20 -0.07
N LEU A 67 -9.22 7.49 0.02
CA LEU A 67 -7.93 7.93 -0.50
C LEU A 67 -7.90 7.80 -2.04
N PRO A 68 -7.18 8.70 -2.74
CA PRO A 68 -7.00 8.57 -4.18
C PRO A 68 -6.23 7.30 -4.51
N ILE A 69 -6.75 6.51 -5.46
CA ILE A 69 -6.10 5.31 -5.97
C ILE A 69 -5.16 5.71 -7.12
N PRO A 70 -3.84 5.57 -6.97
CA PRO A 70 -2.90 5.97 -8.02
C PRO A 70 -2.93 4.96 -9.17
N VAL A 71 -2.54 5.40 -10.36
CA VAL A 71 -2.35 4.53 -11.53
C VAL A 71 -0.87 4.24 -11.76
N ALA A 72 -0.57 3.19 -12.52
CA ALA A 72 0.79 2.89 -12.95
C ALA A 72 1.46 4.11 -13.61
N GLY A 73 2.72 4.36 -13.27
CA GLY A 73 3.50 5.51 -13.71
C GLY A 73 3.28 6.79 -12.90
N ALA A 74 2.33 6.81 -11.95
CA ALA A 74 2.17 7.94 -11.03
C ALA A 74 3.39 8.08 -10.11
N HIS A 75 3.79 9.33 -9.85
CA HIS A 75 4.67 9.65 -8.74
C HIS A 75 3.81 10.06 -7.56
N ILE A 76 4.10 9.51 -6.37
CA ILE A 76 3.25 9.68 -5.20
C ILE A 76 4.09 10.01 -3.97
N ALA A 77 3.50 10.77 -3.04
CA ALA A 77 3.93 10.81 -1.65
C ALA A 77 2.92 10.02 -0.82
N ILE A 78 3.41 9.16 0.07
CA ILE A 78 2.58 8.32 0.93
C ILE A 78 3.04 8.46 2.38
N ASP A 79 2.09 8.45 3.29
CA ASP A 79 2.32 8.42 4.73
C ASP A 79 1.45 7.32 5.36
N GLY A 80 2.03 6.61 6.32
CA GLY A 80 1.38 5.53 7.06
C GLY A 80 2.40 4.75 7.90
N PRO A 81 1.95 3.76 8.69
CA PRO A 81 2.85 2.91 9.46
C PRO A 81 3.72 2.06 8.53
N TRP A 82 5.02 2.08 8.79
CA TRP A 82 5.97 1.18 8.15
C TRP A 82 6.16 -0.06 9.02
N VAL A 83 5.70 -1.20 8.52
CA VAL A 83 5.59 -2.44 9.29
C VAL A 83 6.27 -3.60 8.55
N LEU A 84 6.64 -4.63 9.30
CA LEU A 84 7.02 -5.93 8.75
C LEU A 84 5.76 -6.79 8.70
N ASP A 85 5.37 -7.20 7.49
CA ASP A 85 4.38 -8.25 7.31
C ASP A 85 5.04 -9.59 7.67
N THR A 86 4.61 -10.21 8.76
CA THR A 86 5.18 -11.48 9.22
C THR A 86 4.68 -12.70 8.47
N ASP A 87 3.58 -12.57 7.71
CA ASP A 87 3.03 -13.65 6.89
C ASP A 87 3.76 -13.72 5.53
N HIS A 88 4.19 -12.59 4.98
CA HIS A 88 4.92 -12.52 3.70
C HIS A 88 6.43 -12.29 3.85
N GLY A 89 6.88 -11.70 4.96
CA GLY A 89 8.29 -11.47 5.26
C GLY A 89 8.89 -10.18 4.71
N TRP A 90 8.09 -9.33 4.05
CA TRP A 90 8.53 -8.04 3.52
C TRP A 90 8.11 -6.87 4.41
N ARG A 91 8.69 -5.70 4.16
CA ARG A 91 8.21 -4.44 4.75
C ARG A 91 7.21 -3.73 3.85
N GLU A 92 6.28 -3.01 4.47
CA GLU A 92 5.21 -2.33 3.75
C GLU A 92 4.73 -1.08 4.49
N ILE A 93 3.95 -0.25 3.79
CA ILE A 93 3.14 0.80 4.40
C ILE A 93 1.72 0.29 4.56
N HIS A 94 1.31 -0.01 5.80
CA HIS A 94 0.00 -0.59 6.09
C HIS A 94 -0.54 -0.12 7.46
N PRO A 95 -1.72 0.53 7.50
CA PRO A 95 -2.47 1.04 6.35
C PRO A 95 -1.85 2.33 5.80
N VAL A 96 -2.09 2.64 4.52
CA VAL A 96 -1.86 3.99 4.00
C VAL A 96 -2.84 4.95 4.67
N GLU A 97 -2.33 5.99 5.34
CA GLU A 97 -3.14 7.00 6.04
C GLU A 97 -3.33 8.25 5.18
N ALA A 98 -2.34 8.58 4.35
CA ALA A 98 -2.43 9.66 3.38
C ALA A 98 -1.64 9.34 2.12
N ILE A 99 -2.14 9.86 0.99
CA ILE A 99 -1.50 9.72 -0.32
C ILE A 99 -1.77 10.96 -1.17
N GLN A 100 -0.72 11.42 -1.86
CA GLN A 100 -0.78 12.52 -2.81
C GLN A 100 -0.21 12.06 -4.14
N ILE A 101 -0.96 12.27 -5.24
CA ILE A 101 -0.44 12.08 -6.60
C ILE A 101 0.29 13.37 -6.99
N LEU A 102 1.61 13.26 -7.15
CA LEU A 102 2.48 14.39 -7.46
C LEU A 102 2.42 14.70 -8.96
N ALA A 103 2.37 15.99 -9.30
CA ALA A 103 2.47 16.41 -10.69
C ALA A 103 3.86 16.07 -11.22
N GLN A 104 3.92 15.51 -12.43
CA GLN A 104 5.19 15.34 -13.13
C GLN A 104 5.73 16.74 -13.50
N ALA A 105 6.95 17.04 -13.06
CA ALA A 105 7.64 18.30 -13.36
C ALA A 105 8.10 18.38 -14.81
#